data_AF-A0A5M6CW34-F1
#
_entry.id   AF-A0A5M6CW34-F1
#
_cell.length_a   1.000
_cell.length_b   1.000
_cell.length_c   1.000
_cell.angle_alpha   90.00
_cell.angle_beta   90.00
_cell.angle_gamma   90.00
#
_symmetry.space_group_name_H-M   'P 1'
#
loop_
_entity.id
_entity.type
_entity.pdbx_description
1 polymer ?
#
loop_
_entity_poly.entity_id
_entity_poly.type
_entity_poly.pdbx_seq_one_letter_code
_entity_poly.pdbx_strand_id
1 'polypeptide(L)'
;MRLDRRLELAMLLAVLEFMDYLVIGVLIVVLASGTTIASRRSASNAAAGERLRRIEDKLNLLLDHSGITYVPRQKERWQRLAESNDKANAAKEYSEAHSVSLEEAQDVIDQYIADITRTG
;
A
#
# COMPACT_ATOMS: atom_id res chain seq x y z
N MET A 1 -34.26 -18.44 -43.51
CA MET A 1 -33.63 -17.11 -43.38
C MET A 1 -34.03 -16.28 -42.14
N ARG A 2 -34.74 -16.83 -41.14
CA ARG A 2 -35.04 -16.13 -39.86
C ARG A 2 -34.35 -16.77 -38.64
N LEU A 3 -33.80 -17.99 -38.77
CA LEU A 3 -33.06 -18.67 -37.70
C LEU A 3 -31.61 -18.17 -37.58
N ASP A 4 -30.96 -17.84 -38.70
CA ASP A 4 -29.54 -17.44 -38.72
C ASP A 4 -29.28 -16.18 -37.87
N ARG A 5 -30.21 -15.23 -37.90
CA ARG A 5 -30.12 -13.97 -37.15
C ARG A 5 -30.19 -14.13 -35.62
N ARG A 6 -30.79 -15.23 -35.12
CA ARG A 6 -30.87 -15.50 -33.67
C ARG A 6 -29.59 -16.12 -33.12
N LEU A 7 -28.89 -16.91 -33.94
CA LEU A 7 -27.58 -17.46 -33.61
C LEU A 7 -26.50 -16.36 -33.54
N GLU A 8 -26.54 -15.40 -34.48
CA GLU A 8 -25.60 -14.27 -34.45
C GLU A 8 -25.78 -13.38 -33.22
N LEU A 9 -27.02 -13.12 -32.80
CA LEU A 9 -27.29 -12.35 -31.59
C LEU A 9 -26.85 -13.07 -30.31
N ALA A 10 -27.03 -14.39 -30.24
CA ALA A 10 -26.55 -15.19 -29.12
C ALA A 10 -25.02 -15.22 -29.05
N MET A 11 -24.35 -15.29 -30.20
CA MET A 11 -22.89 -15.26 -30.28
C MET A 11 -22.32 -13.89 -29.91
N LEU A 12 -22.98 -12.80 -30.35
CA LEU A 12 -22.60 -11.44 -29.96
C LEU A 12 -22.81 -11.18 -28.46
N LEU A 13 -23.88 -11.72 -27.85
CA LEU A 13 -24.10 -11.63 -26.40
C LEU A 13 -23.02 -12.40 -25.61
N ALA A 14 -22.68 -13.61 -26.05
CA ALA A 14 -21.65 -14.42 -25.41
C ALA A 14 -20.25 -13.76 -25.50
N VAL A 15 -19.93 -13.10 -26.62
CA VAL A 15 -18.69 -12.34 -26.79
C VAL A 15 -18.68 -11.10 -25.90
N LEU A 16 -19.82 -10.44 -25.72
CA LEU A 16 -19.93 -9.25 -24.86
C LEU A 16 -19.72 -9.63 -23.39
N GLU A 17 -20.33 -10.72 -22.94
CA GLU A 17 -20.12 -11.26 -21.58
C GLU A 17 -18.67 -11.70 -21.36
N PHE A 18 -18.03 -12.34 -22.35
CA PHE A 18 -16.62 -12.75 -22.24
C PHE A 18 -15.67 -11.55 -22.16
N MET A 19 -15.95 -10.46 -22.87
CA MET A 19 -15.15 -9.24 -22.82
C MET A 19 -15.21 -8.58 -21.44
N ASP A 20 -16.35 -8.61 -20.77
CA ASP A 20 -16.49 -8.07 -19.40
C ASP A 20 -15.60 -8.84 -18.41
N TYR A 21 -15.58 -10.18 -18.48
CA TYR A 21 -14.70 -10.99 -17.63
C TYR A 21 -13.21 -10.75 -17.93
N LEU A 22 -12.86 -10.51 -19.19
CA LEU A 22 -11.48 -10.20 -19.58
C LEU A 22 -11.03 -8.85 -19.02
N VAL A 23 -11.88 -7.81 -19.11
CA VAL A 23 -11.59 -6.49 -18.56
C VAL A 23 -11.45 -6.54 -17.03
N ILE A 24 -12.37 -7.24 -16.35
CA ILE A 24 -12.30 -7.44 -14.88
C ILE A 24 -11.01 -8.20 -14.51
N GLY A 25 -10.68 -9.26 -15.26
CA GLY A 25 -9.46 -10.04 -15.05
C GLY A 25 -8.18 -9.20 -15.20
N VAL A 26 -8.10 -8.38 -16.25
CA VAL A 26 -6.99 -7.45 -16.46
C VAL A 26 -6.90 -6.42 -15.33
N LEU A 27 -8.04 -5.87 -14.88
CA LEU A 27 -8.09 -4.95 -13.74
C LEU A 27 -7.56 -5.57 -12.45
N ILE A 28 -7.96 -6.81 -12.15
CA ILE A 28 -7.48 -7.55 -10.98
C ILE A 28 -5.97 -7.82 -11.09
N VAL A 29 -5.48 -8.22 -12.27
CA VAL A 29 -4.05 -8.44 -12.50
C VAL A 29 -3.24 -7.16 -12.35
N VAL A 30 -3.72 -6.03 -12.89
CA VAL A 30 -3.08 -4.71 -12.75
C VAL A 30 -3.06 -4.27 -11.28
N LEU A 31 -4.18 -4.42 -10.58
CA LEU A 31 -4.30 -4.08 -9.17
C LEU A 31 -3.38 -4.94 -8.28
N ALA A 32 -3.36 -6.26 -8.53
CA ALA A 32 -2.49 -7.20 -7.82
C ALA A 32 -1.00 -7.03 -8.17
N SER A 33 -0.68 -6.59 -9.39
CA SER A 33 0.70 -6.25 -9.79
C SER A 33 1.18 -4.97 -9.10
N GLY A 34 0.29 -4.00 -8.87
CA GLY A 34 0.61 -2.78 -8.11
C GLY A 34 0.96 -3.06 -6.65
N THR A 35 0.24 -3.98 -5.99
CA THR A 35 0.47 -4.31 -4.57
C THR A 35 1.65 -5.26 -4.34
N THR A 36 1.98 -6.13 -5.31
CA THR A 36 3.12 -7.06 -5.19
C THR A 36 4.49 -6.42 -5.42
N ILE A 37 4.56 -5.29 -6.14
CA ILE A 37 5.81 -4.51 -6.29
C ILE A 37 6.14 -3.79 -4.97
N ALA A 38 5.14 -3.40 -4.19
CA ALA A 38 5.34 -2.81 -2.86
C ALA A 38 5.87 -3.85 -1.85
N SER A 39 5.40 -5.10 -1.91
CA SER A 39 5.78 -6.14 -0.94
C SER A 39 7.07 -6.90 -1.27
N ARG A 40 7.52 -6.96 -2.53
CA ARG A 40 8.81 -7.59 -2.90
C ARG A 40 10.05 -6.70 -2.73
N ARG A 41 9.89 -5.40 -2.46
CA ARG A 41 11.01 -4.46 -2.31
C ARG A 41 11.76 -4.54 -0.97
N SER A 42 11.33 -5.38 -0.04
CA SER A 42 11.97 -5.50 1.28
C SER A 42 13.28 -6.33 1.27
N ALA A 43 13.66 -6.95 0.14
CA ALA A 43 14.78 -7.90 0.07
C ALA A 43 16.03 -7.44 -0.73
N SER A 44 16.05 -6.25 -1.36
CA SER A 44 17.20 -5.79 -2.19
C SER A 44 17.74 -4.40 -1.81
N ASN A 45 17.75 -4.13 -0.51
CA ASN A 45 17.84 -2.81 0.14
C ASN A 45 19.09 -1.94 -0.06
N ALA A 46 20.13 -2.37 -0.79
CA ALA A 46 21.29 -1.49 -1.02
C ALA A 46 21.12 -0.59 -2.26
N ALA A 47 20.77 -1.19 -3.41
CA ALA A 47 20.65 -0.45 -4.67
C ALA A 47 19.31 0.30 -4.81
N ALA A 48 18.26 -0.20 -4.16
CA ALA A 48 16.97 0.47 -4.10
C ALA A 48 17.03 1.71 -3.20
N GLY A 49 17.74 1.65 -2.07
CA GLY A 49 17.94 2.78 -1.15
C GLY A 49 18.61 3.98 -1.82
N GLU A 50 19.66 3.74 -2.62
CA GLU A 50 20.37 4.81 -3.34
C GLU A 50 19.53 5.48 -4.44
N ARG A 51 18.59 4.74 -5.04
CA ARG A 51 17.62 5.30 -5.98
C ARG A 51 16.51 6.06 -5.26
N LEU A 52 16.05 5.54 -4.13
CA LEU A 52 15.03 6.17 -3.29
C LEU A 52 15.54 7.52 -2.76
N ARG A 53 16.76 7.54 -2.22
CA ARG A 53 17.42 8.74 -1.71
C ARG A 53 17.58 9.81 -2.78
N ARG A 54 17.97 9.43 -4.01
CA ARG A 54 18.02 10.37 -5.14
C ARG A 54 16.66 10.91 -5.57
N ILE A 55 15.59 10.13 -5.38
CA ILE A 55 14.22 10.58 -5.65
C ILE A 55 13.76 11.53 -4.54
N GLU A 56 14.05 11.20 -3.28
CA GLU A 56 13.79 12.06 -2.12
C GLU A 56 14.48 13.42 -2.25
N ASP A 57 15.76 13.46 -2.63
CA ASP A 57 16.50 14.71 -2.83
C ASP A 57 15.86 15.58 -3.92
N LYS A 58 15.43 14.96 -5.03
CA LYS A 58 14.75 15.69 -6.11
C LYS A 58 13.38 16.19 -5.70
N LEU A 59 12.63 15.39 -4.94
CA LEU A 59 11.32 15.80 -4.41
C LEU A 59 11.50 16.94 -3.41
N ASN A 60 12.48 16.88 -2.53
CA ASN A 60 12.79 17.97 -1.61
C ASN A 60 13.14 19.25 -2.36
N LEU A 61 13.93 19.18 -3.44
CA LEU A 61 14.30 20.35 -4.23
C LEU A 61 13.09 20.97 -4.96
N LEU A 62 12.17 20.13 -5.45
CA LEU A 62 10.90 20.59 -6.03
C LEU A 62 9.97 21.20 -4.99
N LEU A 63 9.88 20.58 -3.81
CA LEU A 63 9.05 21.06 -2.70
C LEU A 63 9.58 22.39 -2.16
N ASP A 64 10.89 22.53 -2.00
CA ASP A 64 11.54 23.77 -1.56
C ASP A 64 11.33 24.90 -2.58
N HIS A 65 11.43 24.59 -3.88
CA HIS A 65 11.10 25.56 -4.94
C HIS A 65 9.62 26.01 -4.92
N SER A 66 8.71 25.13 -4.47
CA SER A 66 7.29 25.46 -4.31
C SER A 66 6.95 26.15 -2.98
N GLY A 67 7.94 26.38 -2.11
CA GLY A 67 7.75 26.96 -0.77
C GLY A 67 7.04 26.01 0.22
N ILE A 68 6.97 24.71 -0.11
CA ILE A 68 6.35 23.69 0.73
C ILE A 68 7.44 23.08 1.60
N THR A 69 7.52 23.51 2.86
CA THR A 69 8.41 22.87 3.83
C THR A 69 7.87 21.49 4.18
N TYR A 70 8.62 20.45 3.82
CA TYR A 70 8.36 19.10 4.32
C TYR A 70 8.60 19.09 5.84
N VAL A 71 7.52 19.10 6.62
CA VAL A 71 7.57 18.85 8.04
C VAL A 71 7.49 17.34 8.22
N PRO A 72 8.57 16.64 8.63
CA PRO A 72 8.46 15.23 8.95
C PRO A 72 7.35 15.09 9.99
N ARG A 73 6.37 14.22 9.72
CA ARG A 73 5.27 13.97 10.66
C ARG A 73 5.88 13.75 12.04
N GLN A 74 5.52 14.59 13.00
CA GLN A 74 5.95 14.37 14.38
C GLN A 74 5.56 12.95 14.74
N LYS A 75 6.52 12.18 15.25
CA LYS A 75 6.26 10.80 15.68
C LYS A 75 5.08 10.82 16.63
N GLU A 76 4.06 10.04 16.29
CA GLU A 76 2.87 9.95 17.10
C GLU A 76 3.26 9.37 18.48
N ARG A 77 2.47 9.67 19.50
CA ARG A 77 2.83 9.31 20.88
C ARG A 77 2.96 7.79 21.06
N TRP A 78 2.13 6.99 20.35
CA TRP A 78 2.25 5.53 20.31
C TRP A 78 3.57 5.05 19.70
N GLN A 79 4.12 5.74 18.70
CA GLN A 79 5.42 5.38 18.08
C GLN A 79 6.57 5.58 19.07
N ARG A 80 6.52 6.65 19.85
CA ARG A 80 7.49 6.91 20.93
C ARG A 80 7.41 5.86 22.03
N LEU A 81 6.20 5.43 22.39
CA LEU A 81 5.99 4.36 23.38
C LEU A 81 6.48 2.99 22.86
N ALA A 82 6.25 2.71 21.58
CA ALA A 82 6.75 1.49 20.93
C ALA A 82 8.29 1.47 20.90
N GLU A 83 8.93 2.60 20.61
CA GLU A 83 10.40 2.76 20.63
C GLU A 83 10.98 2.68 22.04
N SER A 84 10.24 3.08 23.08
CA SER A 84 10.64 2.94 24.48
C SER A 84 10.36 1.54 25.08
N ASN A 85 10.04 0.55 24.24
CA ASN A 85 9.71 -0.83 24.62
C ASN A 85 8.45 -0.95 25.51
N ASP A 86 7.56 0.05 25.47
CA ASP A 86 6.29 0.05 26.20
C ASP A 86 5.12 -0.32 25.26
N LYS A 87 5.14 -1.57 24.79
CA LYS A 87 4.21 -2.08 23.77
C LYS A 87 2.74 -2.00 24.18
N ALA A 88 2.46 -2.26 25.46
CA ALA A 88 1.08 -2.30 25.96
C ALA A 88 0.43 -0.90 25.92
N ASN A 89 1.16 0.13 26.35
CA ASN A 89 0.66 1.50 26.28
C ASN A 89 0.63 2.02 24.85
N ALA A 90 1.58 1.63 24.00
CA ALA A 90 1.57 1.96 22.57
C ALA A 90 0.33 1.38 21.86
N ALA A 91 0.01 0.11 22.09
CA ALA A 91 -1.15 -0.54 21.48
C ALA A 91 -2.47 0.07 21.98
N LYS A 92 -2.56 0.40 23.26
CA LYS A 92 -3.73 1.09 23.81
C LYS A 92 -3.93 2.46 23.16
N GLU A 93 -2.86 3.24 23.02
CA GLU A 93 -2.94 4.57 22.41
C GLU A 93 -3.25 4.50 20.91
N TYR A 94 -2.72 3.50 20.20
CA TYR A 94 -3.05 3.26 18.80
C TYR A 94 -4.53 2.85 18.61
N SER A 95 -5.02 1.95 19.47
CA SER A 95 -6.43 1.52 19.51
C SER A 95 -7.36 2.72 19.75
N GLU A 96 -7.07 3.56 20.75
CA GLU A 96 -7.86 4.74 21.07
C GLU A 96 -7.82 5.80 19.94
N ALA A 97 -6.65 6.03 19.34
CA ALA A 97 -6.49 7.02 18.29
C ALA A 97 -7.15 6.61 16.97
N HIS A 98 -7.15 5.31 16.65
CA HIS A 98 -7.61 4.80 15.35
C HIS A 98 -8.95 4.05 15.44
N SER A 99 -9.55 3.98 16.63
CA SER A 99 -10.80 3.24 16.91
C SER A 99 -10.76 1.78 16.45
N VAL A 100 -9.59 1.14 16.56
CA VAL A 100 -9.38 -0.27 16.20
C VAL A 100 -9.37 -1.15 17.45
N SER A 101 -9.54 -2.46 17.29
CA SER A 101 -9.45 -3.39 18.42
C SER A 101 -8.04 -3.43 19.01
N LEU A 102 -7.92 -3.83 20.29
CA LEU A 102 -6.63 -3.93 20.96
C LEU A 102 -5.73 -5.00 20.33
N GLU A 103 -6.32 -6.07 19.78
CA GLU A 103 -5.61 -7.14 19.07
C GLU A 103 -5.01 -6.63 17.76
N GLU A 104 -5.80 -5.94 16.93
CA GLU A 104 -5.30 -5.30 15.70
C GLU A 104 -4.24 -4.23 16.01
N ALA A 105 -4.41 -3.49 17.11
CA ALA A 105 -3.41 -2.52 17.55
C ALA A 105 -2.09 -3.19 17.96
N GLN A 106 -2.13 -4.32 18.66
CA GLN A 106 -0.93 -5.07 19.04
C GLN A 106 -0.18 -5.56 17.80
N ASP A 107 -0.89 -6.10 16.81
CA ASP A 107 -0.28 -6.55 15.56
C ASP A 107 0.43 -5.40 14.82
N VAL A 108 -0.18 -4.21 14.79
CA VAL A 108 0.44 -3.02 14.18
C VAL A 108 1.69 -2.58 14.94
N ILE A 109 1.64 -2.57 16.29
CA ILE A 109 2.80 -2.22 17.11
C ILE A 109 3.92 -3.23 16.95
N ASP A 110 3.62 -4.53 16.92
CA ASP A 110 4.62 -5.56 16.74
C ASP A 110 5.24 -5.51 15.34
N GLN A 111 4.45 -5.22 14.31
CA GLN A 111 4.96 -4.98 12.96
C GLN A 111 5.86 -3.74 12.90
N TYR A 112 5.48 -2.64 13.56
CA TYR A 112 6.27 -1.42 13.65
C TYR A 112 7.61 -1.68 14.36
N ILE A 113 7.60 -2.41 15.48
CA ILE A 113 8.81 -2.75 16.24
C ILE A 113 9.72 -3.69 15.43
N ALA A 114 9.15 -4.63 14.70
CA ALA A 114 9.91 -5.50 13.80
C ALA A 114 10.56 -4.71 12.66
N ASP A 115 9.90 -3.67 12.14
CA ASP A 115 10.42 -2.82 11.08
C ASP A 115 11.60 -1.96 11.56
N ILE A 116 11.45 -1.25 12.69
CA ILE A 116 12.54 -0.43 13.25
C ILE A 116 13.77 -1.26 13.61
N THR A 117 13.58 -2.49 14.09
CA THR A 117 14.68 -3.41 14.45
C THR A 117 15.39 -3.95 13.21
N ARG A 118 14.73 -4.01 12.05
CA ARG A 118 15.33 -4.45 10.79
C ARG A 118 16.10 -3.33 10.08
N THR A 119 15.73 -2.07 10.32
CA THR A 119 16.34 -0.89 9.68
C THR A 119 17.43 -0.20 10.49
N GLY A 120 17.54 -0.48 11.80
CA GLY A 120 18.59 0.03 12.69
C GLY A 120 19.82 -0.87 12.71
#